data_AF-A0A2E4Z758-F1
#
_entry.id   AF-A0A2E4Z758-F1
#
_cell.length_a   1.000
_cell.length_b   1.000
_cell.length_c   1.000
_cell.angle_alpha   90.00
_cell.angle_beta   90.00
_cell.angle_gamma   90.00
#
_symmetry.space_group_name_H-M   'P 1'
#
loop_
_entity.id
_entity.type
_entity.pdbx_description
1 polymer ?
#
loop_
_entity_poly.entity_id
_entity_poly.type
_entity_poly.pdbx_seq_one_letter_code
_entity_poly.pdbx_strand_id
1 'polypeptide(L)'
;MCMACYVDEATKDKIIAYNAEFHKVTKSPYGSDDEIGMLNMIDGDSRSKIIGNTDASKVFDLSVDNFIGMPGWFGAGDQPYQIWMTHTPQGEIVANLMGVKKEQNELVAYSGDAISMYTHCGTHIDTFNHFGYNGEIFNGFTAKDHLGSRAWDVCGPEKYPPIFARGILLDIAAMYGVDTLEPSHPISKKDIEDCLKKQDLKIEPGDVVLLRTGQMLRWPDMAFTQNTPGLNREGAEYIAKHGAIMIGADNLTLEMTPSQHPENFFPVHTYLLAEAGVPILEMAWLEELAAEKVYEFAFFGACIKLRGATGTPMRPVAMPLRR
;
A
#
# COMPACT_ATOMS: atom_id res chain seq x y z
N MET A 1 -1.47 32.06 -14.05
CA MET A 1 -1.04 31.22 -15.18
C MET A 1 -1.15 29.77 -14.73
N CYS A 2 -2.08 29.02 -15.30
CA CYS A 2 -2.27 27.60 -14.99
C CYS A 2 -1.12 26.84 -15.65
N MET A 3 -0.12 26.42 -14.88
CA MET A 3 1.01 25.65 -15.39
C MET A 3 0.49 24.22 -15.53
N ALA A 4 -0.03 23.87 -16.71
CA ALA A 4 -0.33 22.48 -17.02
C ALA A 4 0.98 21.68 -16.90
N CYS A 5 1.05 20.80 -15.91
CA CYS A 5 2.11 19.80 -15.81
C CYS A 5 1.98 18.87 -17.02
N TYR A 6 2.66 19.20 -18.11
CA TYR A 6 2.79 18.31 -19.25
C TYR A 6 3.83 17.26 -18.89
N VAL A 7 3.36 16.09 -18.46
CA VAL A 7 4.11 14.85 -18.67
C VAL A 7 4.39 14.76 -20.18
N ASP A 8 5.65 14.64 -20.58
CA ASP A 8 5.98 14.54 -22.00
C ASP A 8 5.39 13.26 -22.61
N GLU A 9 5.21 13.24 -23.94
CA GLU A 9 4.55 12.11 -24.62
C GLU A 9 5.27 10.78 -24.38
N ALA A 10 6.61 10.79 -24.34
CA ALA A 10 7.40 9.59 -24.08
C ALA A 10 7.15 9.00 -22.67
N THR A 11 6.85 9.87 -21.70
CA THR A 11 6.50 9.44 -20.34
C THR A 11 5.03 9.05 -20.24
N LYS A 12 4.12 9.69 -20.98
CA LYS A 12 2.72 9.27 -21.07
C LYS A 12 2.57 7.84 -21.59
N ASP A 13 3.36 7.47 -22.59
CA ASP A 13 3.36 6.11 -23.17
C ASP A 13 3.74 5.02 -22.14
N LYS A 14 4.40 5.40 -21.04
CA LYS A 14 4.79 4.52 -19.93
C LYS A 14 3.76 4.49 -18.80
N ILE A 15 2.83 5.44 -18.76
CA ILE A 15 1.82 5.56 -17.69
C ILE A 15 0.55 4.81 -18.13
N ILE A 16 0.30 3.67 -17.50
CA ILE A 16 -0.81 2.75 -17.81
C ILE A 16 -2.17 3.46 -17.71
N ALA A 17 -2.32 4.38 -16.75
CA ALA A 17 -3.55 5.13 -16.50
C ALA A 17 -4.05 5.95 -17.71
N TYR A 18 -3.22 6.26 -18.70
CA TYR A 18 -3.67 6.93 -19.94
C TYR A 18 -4.40 5.98 -20.89
N ASN A 19 -4.19 4.67 -20.76
CA ASN A 19 -4.85 3.63 -21.54
C ASN A 19 -6.06 3.02 -20.81
N ALA A 20 -6.36 3.50 -19.60
CA ALA A 20 -7.45 3.00 -18.79
C ALA A 20 -8.81 3.27 -19.44
N GLU A 21 -9.60 2.21 -19.59
CA GLU A 21 -11.01 2.29 -19.96
C GLU A 21 -11.86 1.83 -18.78
N PHE A 22 -12.93 2.58 -18.52
CA PHE A 22 -13.84 2.32 -17.40
C PHE A 22 -14.33 0.87 -17.40
N HIS A 23 -14.11 0.16 -16.28
CA HIS A 23 -14.50 -1.23 -16.05
C HIS A 23 -13.86 -2.24 -17.03
N LYS A 24 -12.68 -1.92 -17.55
CA LYS A 24 -11.91 -2.83 -18.39
C LYS A 24 -10.49 -2.95 -17.89
N VAL A 25 -10.04 -4.20 -17.80
CA VAL A 25 -8.63 -4.49 -17.56
C VAL A 25 -7.79 -3.91 -18.70
N THR A 26 -6.77 -3.15 -18.34
CA THR A 26 -5.89 -2.49 -19.30
C THR A 26 -4.67 -3.36 -19.60
N LYS A 27 -4.25 -3.36 -20.87
CA LYS A 27 -2.99 -4.01 -21.29
C LYS A 27 -1.81 -3.14 -20.91
N SER A 28 -0.79 -3.75 -20.33
CA SER A 28 0.42 -3.06 -19.92
C SER A 28 1.26 -2.63 -21.14
N PRO A 29 1.77 -1.38 -21.19
CA PRO A 29 2.75 -0.97 -22.19
C PRO A 29 4.12 -1.63 -21.97
N TYR A 30 4.33 -2.30 -20.82
CA TYR A 30 5.55 -3.03 -20.48
C TYR A 30 5.58 -4.47 -21.03
N GLY A 31 4.50 -4.92 -21.68
CA GLY A 31 4.42 -6.23 -22.34
C GLY A 31 3.32 -7.13 -21.78
N SER A 32 3.03 -8.23 -22.49
CA SER A 32 1.98 -9.19 -22.11
C SER A 32 2.27 -9.97 -20.83
N ASP A 33 3.55 -10.03 -20.45
CA ASP A 33 4.01 -10.80 -19.29
C ASP A 33 4.30 -9.88 -18.10
N ASP A 34 3.93 -8.59 -18.19
CA ASP A 34 4.08 -7.64 -17.09
C ASP A 34 3.13 -7.99 -15.93
N GLU A 35 3.71 -8.11 -14.74
CA GLU A 35 3.03 -8.43 -13.48
C GLU A 35 3.29 -7.35 -12.41
N ILE A 36 4.03 -6.28 -12.73
CA ILE A 36 4.46 -5.26 -11.75
C ILE A 36 4.08 -3.83 -12.15
N GLY A 37 3.49 -3.63 -13.33
CA GLY A 37 2.75 -2.42 -13.68
C GLY A 37 3.62 -1.16 -13.58
N MET A 38 3.13 -0.14 -12.88
CA MET A 38 3.86 1.12 -12.73
C MET A 38 5.19 0.99 -11.97
N LEU A 39 5.43 -0.11 -11.23
CA LEU A 39 6.74 -0.36 -10.59
C LEU A 39 7.87 -0.58 -11.62
N ASN A 40 7.56 -0.86 -12.88
CA ASN A 40 8.54 -0.90 -13.98
C ASN A 40 9.27 0.43 -14.19
N MET A 41 8.75 1.54 -13.68
CA MET A 41 9.43 2.85 -13.72
C MET A 41 10.63 2.95 -12.75
N ILE A 42 10.83 1.97 -11.87
CA ILE A 42 11.98 1.93 -10.96
C ILE A 42 13.16 1.27 -11.67
N ASP A 43 14.24 2.03 -11.91
CA ASP A 43 15.47 1.55 -12.52
C ASP A 43 16.71 1.86 -11.65
N GLY A 44 17.91 1.60 -12.17
CA GLY A 44 19.15 1.87 -11.45
C GLY A 44 19.39 3.35 -11.17
N ASP A 45 18.96 4.22 -12.08
CA ASP A 45 19.21 5.65 -12.03
C ASP A 45 18.26 6.32 -11.04
N SER A 46 16.97 5.97 -11.08
CA SER A 46 15.98 6.48 -10.13
C SER A 46 16.33 6.08 -8.69
N ARG A 47 16.75 4.83 -8.46
CA ARG A 47 17.24 4.37 -7.14
C ARG A 47 18.47 5.14 -6.68
N SER A 48 19.45 5.33 -7.57
CA SER A 48 20.69 6.05 -7.25
C SER A 48 20.42 7.51 -6.88
N LYS A 49 19.48 8.16 -7.60
CA LYS A 49 19.04 9.53 -7.30
C LYS A 49 18.45 9.64 -5.89
N ILE A 50 17.56 8.72 -5.53
CA ILE A 50 16.92 8.72 -4.20
C ILE A 50 17.95 8.48 -3.09
N ILE A 51 18.77 7.42 -3.22
CA ILE A 51 19.77 7.08 -2.21
C ILE A 51 20.79 8.22 -2.05
N GLY A 52 21.29 8.77 -3.16
CA GLY A 52 22.27 9.87 -3.15
C GLY A 52 21.77 11.13 -2.45
N ASN A 53 20.46 11.37 -2.48
CA ASN A 53 19.83 12.55 -1.89
C ASN A 53 19.20 12.28 -0.51
N THR A 54 19.29 11.07 0.05
CA THR A 54 18.62 10.72 1.32
C THR A 54 19.41 11.19 2.54
N ASP A 55 18.77 11.94 3.44
CA ASP A 55 19.28 12.22 4.78
C ASP A 55 18.87 11.12 5.78
N ALA A 56 19.83 10.26 6.11
CA ALA A 56 19.63 9.15 7.04
C ALA A 56 19.75 9.54 8.53
N SER A 57 19.89 10.84 8.87
CA SER A 57 19.95 11.26 10.29
C SER A 57 18.63 11.02 11.02
N LYS A 58 17.54 10.85 10.27
CA LYS A 58 16.20 10.62 10.80
C LYS A 58 15.44 9.64 9.92
N VAL A 59 14.72 8.73 10.58
CA VAL A 59 13.89 7.71 9.95
C VAL A 59 12.50 7.77 10.56
N PHE A 60 11.49 7.78 9.71
CA PHE A 60 10.08 7.66 10.08
C PHE A 60 9.65 6.24 9.72
N ASP A 61 9.18 5.48 10.71
CA ASP A 61 8.56 4.17 10.48
C ASP A 61 7.10 4.39 10.14
N LEU A 62 6.68 3.95 8.95
CA LEU A 62 5.33 4.19 8.46
C LEU A 62 4.42 2.98 8.69
N SER A 63 4.86 2.02 9.51
CA SER A 63 4.09 0.82 9.83
C SER A 63 3.38 0.89 11.18
N VAL A 64 2.21 0.25 11.25
CA VAL A 64 1.55 -0.06 12.52
C VAL A 64 1.96 -1.44 13.02
N ASP A 65 1.87 -1.62 14.33
CA ASP A 65 2.12 -2.91 14.98
C ASP A 65 1.03 -3.94 14.63
N ASN A 66 1.43 -5.20 14.45
CA ASN A 66 0.49 -6.32 14.35
C ASN A 66 0.29 -6.99 15.72
N PHE A 67 -0.93 -6.99 16.23
CA PHE A 67 -1.27 -7.59 17.53
C PHE A 67 -2.67 -8.22 17.55
N ILE A 68 -2.90 -9.12 18.51
CA ILE A 68 -4.18 -9.79 18.68
C ILE A 68 -5.24 -8.76 19.07
N GLY A 69 -6.32 -8.68 18.28
CA GLY A 69 -7.43 -7.75 18.50
C GLY A 69 -7.25 -6.40 17.83
N MET A 70 -6.22 -6.22 17.00
CA MET A 70 -6.07 -5.00 16.20
C MET A 70 -7.23 -4.80 15.23
N PRO A 71 -7.61 -3.54 14.91
CA PRO A 71 -8.60 -3.26 13.88
C PRO A 71 -8.18 -3.75 12.50
N GLY A 72 -9.15 -4.13 11.67
CA GLY A 72 -8.90 -4.58 10.31
C GLY A 72 -10.19 -4.94 9.58
N TRP A 73 -10.04 -5.36 8.32
CA TRP A 73 -11.16 -5.77 7.48
C TRP A 73 -11.61 -7.19 7.83
N PHE A 74 -12.45 -7.35 8.87
CA PHE A 74 -12.96 -8.66 9.30
C PHE A 74 -14.48 -8.82 9.15
N GLY A 75 -15.18 -7.76 8.72
CA GLY A 75 -16.64 -7.76 8.58
C GLY A 75 -17.17 -8.77 7.56
N ALA A 76 -16.33 -9.20 6.61
CA ALA A 76 -16.63 -10.24 5.63
C ALA A 76 -16.34 -11.68 6.14
N GLY A 77 -15.91 -11.84 7.39
CA GLY A 77 -15.58 -13.13 8.01
C GLY A 77 -14.11 -13.55 7.86
N ASP A 78 -13.25 -12.67 7.34
CA ASP A 78 -11.80 -12.88 7.23
C ASP A 78 -11.16 -13.09 8.61
N GLN A 79 -10.08 -13.88 8.64
CA GLN A 79 -9.38 -14.22 9.88
C GLN A 79 -8.63 -13.00 10.44
N PRO A 80 -8.91 -12.59 11.69
CA PRO A 80 -8.08 -11.61 12.38
C PRO A 80 -6.64 -12.09 12.56
N TYR A 81 -5.73 -11.15 12.79
CA TYR A 81 -4.35 -11.49 13.16
C TYR A 81 -4.32 -12.32 14.45
N GLN A 82 -3.73 -13.50 14.37
CA GLN A 82 -3.48 -14.40 15.49
C GLN A 82 -2.01 -14.78 15.51
N ILE A 83 -1.44 -14.82 16.71
CA ILE A 83 -0.09 -15.30 16.97
C ILE A 83 -0.11 -16.18 18.23
N TRP A 84 0.61 -17.30 18.22
CA TRP A 84 0.73 -18.17 19.38
C TRP A 84 2.09 -18.86 19.39
N MET A 85 2.57 -19.16 20.59
CA MET A 85 3.82 -19.91 20.75
C MET A 85 3.62 -21.37 20.33
N THR A 86 4.44 -21.84 19.39
CA THR A 86 4.60 -23.26 19.05
C THR A 86 5.59 -23.96 19.96
N HIS A 87 6.50 -23.20 20.57
CA HIS A 87 7.46 -23.67 21.57
C HIS A 87 7.50 -22.69 22.74
N THR A 88 7.53 -23.24 23.96
CA THR A 88 7.78 -22.46 25.18
C THR A 88 8.93 -23.08 25.94
N PRO A 89 9.74 -22.30 26.68
CA PRO A 89 10.89 -22.85 27.41
C PRO A 89 10.50 -23.98 28.36
N GLN A 90 9.42 -23.79 29.13
CA GLN A 90 8.91 -24.83 30.03
C GLN A 90 8.29 -26.00 29.27
N GLY A 91 7.61 -25.74 28.16
CA GLY A 91 7.03 -26.76 27.29
C GLY A 91 8.09 -27.70 26.74
N GLU A 92 9.24 -27.19 26.32
CA GLU A 92 10.35 -28.03 25.82
C GLU A 92 11.00 -28.90 26.89
N ILE A 93 11.08 -28.44 28.14
CA ILE A 93 11.52 -29.30 29.26
C ILE A 93 10.58 -30.48 29.44
N VAL A 94 9.27 -30.26 29.32
CA VAL A 94 8.24 -31.28 29.55
C VAL A 94 8.07 -32.22 28.36
N ALA A 95 7.93 -31.66 27.16
CA ALA A 95 7.64 -32.41 25.93
C ALA A 95 8.89 -32.93 25.22
N ASN A 96 10.04 -32.24 25.39
CA ASN A 96 11.32 -32.56 24.75
C ASN A 96 11.19 -32.82 23.24
N LEU A 97 10.56 -31.91 22.50
CA LEU A 97 10.38 -32.07 21.06
C LEU A 97 11.73 -32.01 20.32
N MET A 98 12.72 -31.34 20.93
CA MET A 98 14.10 -31.32 20.46
C MET A 98 14.86 -32.65 20.63
N GLY A 99 14.35 -33.59 21.44
CA GLY A 99 14.98 -34.90 21.65
C GLY A 99 16.35 -34.86 22.33
N VAL A 100 16.61 -33.85 23.17
CA VAL A 100 17.90 -33.66 23.87
C VAL A 100 17.82 -34.11 25.34
N LYS A 101 18.94 -34.07 26.07
CA LYS A 101 18.93 -34.39 27.52
C LYS A 101 18.16 -33.33 28.30
N LYS A 102 17.57 -33.73 29.43
CA LYS A 102 16.81 -32.83 30.29
C LYS A 102 17.63 -31.63 30.74
N GLU A 103 18.88 -31.82 31.14
CA GLU A 103 19.77 -30.74 31.57
C GLU A 103 20.04 -29.74 30.44
N GLN A 104 19.97 -30.18 29.18
CA GLN A 104 20.10 -29.29 28.02
C GLN A 104 18.83 -28.46 27.82
N ASN A 105 17.63 -29.06 27.96
CA ASN A 105 16.37 -28.31 27.90
C ASN A 105 16.17 -27.38 29.12
N GLU A 106 16.69 -27.73 30.28
CA GLU A 106 16.68 -26.84 31.45
C GLU A 106 17.67 -25.68 31.29
N LEU A 107 18.78 -25.89 30.57
CA LEU A 107 19.79 -24.86 30.30
C LEU A 107 19.37 -23.88 29.18
N VAL A 108 18.72 -24.37 28.12
CA VAL A 108 18.40 -23.59 26.92
C VAL A 108 16.93 -23.19 26.91
N ALA A 109 16.67 -21.88 27.00
CA ALA A 109 15.33 -21.32 26.84
C ALA A 109 15.01 -21.08 25.36
N TYR A 110 14.15 -21.91 24.77
CA TYR A 110 13.67 -21.76 23.40
C TYR A 110 12.20 -21.31 23.38
N SER A 111 11.92 -20.27 22.60
CA SER A 111 10.58 -19.83 22.24
C SER A 111 10.47 -19.77 20.72
N GLY A 112 9.32 -20.14 20.19
CA GLY A 112 9.00 -20.05 18.77
C GLY A 112 7.51 -19.83 18.59
N ASP A 113 7.13 -19.16 17.50
CA ASP A 113 5.77 -18.68 17.26
C ASP A 113 5.25 -19.13 15.89
N ALA A 114 3.93 -19.20 15.77
CA ALA A 114 3.20 -19.30 14.52
C ALA A 114 2.20 -18.16 14.38
N ILE A 115 1.93 -17.76 13.14
CA ILE A 115 1.01 -16.68 12.80
C ILE A 115 -0.07 -17.23 11.85
N SER A 116 -1.31 -16.80 12.08
CA SER A 116 -2.42 -16.92 11.12
C SER A 116 -3.01 -15.53 10.92
N MET A 117 -3.14 -15.10 9.67
CA MET A 117 -3.63 -13.76 9.36
C MET A 117 -4.24 -13.69 7.97
N TYR A 118 -5.22 -12.81 7.79
CA TYR A 118 -5.54 -12.25 6.47
C TYR A 118 -4.35 -11.44 5.97
N THR A 119 -3.98 -11.55 4.69
CA THR A 119 -2.77 -10.93 4.15
C THR A 119 -2.88 -9.41 3.99
N HIS A 120 -4.11 -8.90 4.00
CA HIS A 120 -4.47 -7.48 3.91
C HIS A 120 -4.78 -6.94 5.30
N CYS A 121 -3.75 -6.88 6.13
CA CYS A 121 -3.89 -6.65 7.57
C CYS A 121 -2.66 -5.93 8.12
N GLY A 122 -2.88 -4.88 8.92
CA GLY A 122 -1.82 -3.95 9.32
C GLY A 122 -1.34 -3.11 8.14
N THR A 123 -0.17 -2.49 8.24
CA THR A 123 0.42 -1.80 7.08
C THR A 123 0.82 -2.82 6.02
N HIS A 124 0.18 -2.73 4.86
CA HIS A 124 0.31 -3.74 3.82
C HIS A 124 0.19 -3.14 2.43
N ILE A 125 0.59 -3.93 1.44
CA ILE A 125 0.46 -3.59 0.02
C ILE A 125 -0.49 -4.58 -0.66
N ASP A 126 -1.37 -4.03 -1.49
CA ASP A 126 -2.21 -4.81 -2.39
C ASP A 126 -1.49 -5.05 -3.70
N THR A 127 -1.56 -6.29 -4.18
CA THR A 127 -1.01 -6.68 -5.46
C THR A 127 -2.11 -6.86 -6.50
N PHE A 128 -1.74 -6.88 -7.79
CA PHE A 128 -2.73 -6.76 -8.86
C PHE A 128 -3.69 -7.96 -9.01
N ASN A 129 -3.37 -9.09 -8.40
CA ASN A 129 -4.26 -10.24 -8.26
C ASN A 129 -5.33 -10.07 -7.14
N HIS A 130 -5.40 -8.93 -6.46
CA HIS A 130 -6.41 -8.66 -5.43
C HIS A 130 -7.79 -8.32 -5.99
N PHE A 131 -7.86 -7.37 -6.93
CA PHE A 131 -9.11 -6.91 -7.55
C PHE A 131 -9.00 -6.92 -9.07
N GLY A 132 -10.14 -7.18 -9.72
CA GLY A 132 -10.26 -7.29 -11.16
C GLY A 132 -11.71 -7.15 -11.63
N TYR A 133 -11.95 -7.39 -12.91
CA TYR A 133 -13.27 -7.36 -13.53
C TYR A 133 -13.59 -8.69 -14.19
N ASN A 134 -14.78 -9.25 -13.92
CA ASN A 134 -15.33 -10.40 -14.65
C ASN A 134 -14.39 -11.62 -14.72
N GLY A 135 -13.60 -11.87 -13.67
CA GLY A 135 -12.63 -12.97 -13.62
C GLY A 135 -11.29 -12.67 -14.28
N GLU A 136 -11.05 -11.43 -14.71
CA GLU A 136 -9.77 -10.94 -15.22
C GLU A 136 -9.16 -9.96 -14.20
N ILE A 137 -7.85 -10.08 -13.99
CA ILE A 137 -7.03 -9.13 -13.22
C ILE A 137 -6.10 -8.39 -14.19
N PHE A 138 -5.25 -7.49 -13.66
CA PHE A 138 -4.29 -6.69 -14.42
C PHE A 138 -3.67 -7.40 -15.63
N ASN A 139 -3.47 -6.65 -16.71
CA ASN A 139 -2.86 -7.09 -17.97
C ASN A 139 -3.63 -8.21 -18.72
N GLY A 140 -4.86 -8.51 -18.29
CA GLY A 140 -5.74 -9.49 -18.92
C GLY A 140 -5.51 -10.92 -18.44
N PHE A 141 -4.78 -11.12 -17.33
CA PHE A 141 -4.65 -12.45 -16.76
C PHE A 141 -6.00 -12.93 -16.24
N THR A 142 -6.42 -14.11 -16.68
CA THR A 142 -7.73 -14.66 -16.33
C THR A 142 -7.62 -15.65 -15.18
N ALA A 143 -8.63 -15.69 -14.31
CA ALA A 143 -8.74 -16.72 -13.27
C ALA A 143 -8.80 -18.13 -13.87
N LYS A 144 -9.35 -18.27 -15.08
CA LYS A 144 -9.40 -19.56 -15.78
C LYS A 144 -8.01 -20.15 -16.02
N ASP A 145 -7.05 -19.31 -16.37
CA ASP A 145 -5.72 -19.75 -16.80
C ASP A 145 -4.66 -19.55 -15.69
N HIS A 146 -4.90 -18.68 -14.71
CA HIS A 146 -3.89 -18.26 -13.72
C HIS A 146 -4.29 -18.39 -12.24
N LEU A 147 -5.52 -18.83 -11.92
CA LEU A 147 -5.93 -19.07 -10.54
C LEU A 147 -5.94 -20.57 -10.24
N GLY A 148 -4.97 -21.01 -9.44
CA GLY A 148 -4.88 -22.38 -8.94
C GLY A 148 -5.81 -22.63 -7.75
N SER A 149 -5.74 -23.84 -7.18
CA SER A 149 -6.57 -24.24 -6.03
C SER A 149 -6.22 -23.54 -4.71
N ARG A 150 -5.09 -22.83 -4.65
CA ARG A 150 -4.56 -22.21 -3.42
C ARG A 150 -4.08 -20.78 -3.59
N ALA A 151 -3.69 -20.38 -4.78
CA ALA A 151 -3.09 -19.07 -5.04
C ALA A 151 -3.17 -18.74 -6.54
N TRP A 152 -2.94 -17.47 -6.87
CA TRP A 152 -2.65 -17.05 -8.23
C TRP A 152 -1.21 -17.40 -8.60
N ASP A 153 -0.98 -17.71 -9.87
CA ASP A 153 0.37 -17.98 -10.40
C ASP A 153 1.06 -16.72 -10.95
N VAL A 154 0.34 -15.59 -10.96
CA VAL A 154 0.79 -14.29 -11.46
C VAL A 154 0.43 -13.15 -10.51
N CYS A 155 1.11 -12.02 -10.68
CA CYS A 155 0.83 -10.75 -10.00
C CYS A 155 0.94 -10.80 -8.47
N GLY A 156 1.63 -11.80 -7.91
CA GLY A 156 1.87 -11.91 -6.47
C GLY A 156 3.02 -10.99 -5.99
N PRO A 157 3.09 -10.71 -4.67
CA PRO A 157 4.06 -9.79 -4.09
C PRO A 157 5.52 -10.24 -4.21
N GLU A 158 5.77 -11.53 -4.46
CA GLU A 158 7.12 -12.04 -4.70
C GLU A 158 7.79 -11.48 -5.96
N LYS A 159 6.97 -10.96 -6.89
CA LYS A 159 7.40 -10.33 -8.16
C LYS A 159 7.80 -8.87 -7.97
N TYR A 160 7.24 -8.19 -6.96
CA TYR A 160 7.46 -6.76 -6.78
C TYR A 160 8.92 -6.50 -6.36
N PRO A 161 9.60 -5.53 -6.98
CA PRO A 161 10.92 -5.13 -6.54
C PRO A 161 10.83 -4.40 -5.19
N PRO A 162 11.91 -4.36 -4.41
CA PRO A 162 12.04 -3.36 -3.35
C PRO A 162 11.86 -1.95 -3.95
N ILE A 163 11.07 -1.12 -3.29
CA ILE A 163 10.67 0.21 -3.74
C ILE A 163 11.57 1.24 -3.07
N PHE A 164 12.31 1.95 -3.89
CA PHE A 164 13.28 2.97 -3.53
C PHE A 164 12.94 4.16 -4.42
N ALA A 165 12.12 5.06 -3.89
CA ALA A 165 11.43 6.07 -4.70
C ALA A 165 11.33 7.39 -3.94
N ARG A 166 10.98 8.44 -4.68
CA ARG A 166 10.53 9.68 -4.05
C ARG A 166 9.14 9.44 -3.50
N GLY A 167 8.95 9.73 -2.22
CA GLY A 167 7.64 9.75 -1.59
C GLY A 167 7.17 11.19 -1.43
N ILE A 168 5.89 11.42 -1.63
CA ILE A 168 5.24 12.66 -1.25
C ILE A 168 4.07 12.39 -0.31
N LEU A 169 3.85 13.29 0.64
CA LEU A 169 2.71 13.26 1.56
C LEU A 169 1.75 14.39 1.22
N LEU A 170 0.54 14.03 0.80
CA LEU A 170 -0.60 14.93 0.67
C LEU A 170 -1.35 14.98 2.01
N ASP A 171 -1.14 16.02 2.80
CA ASP A 171 -1.81 16.19 4.09
C ASP A 171 -3.18 16.87 3.89
N ILE A 172 -4.17 16.06 3.50
CA ILE A 172 -5.51 16.54 3.17
C ILE A 172 -6.22 17.06 4.42
N ALA A 173 -6.06 16.40 5.56
CA ALA A 173 -6.61 16.87 6.83
C ALA A 173 -6.07 18.26 7.21
N ALA A 174 -4.74 18.47 7.18
CA ALA A 174 -4.16 19.78 7.45
C ALA A 174 -4.48 20.83 6.36
N MET A 175 -4.77 20.41 5.12
CA MET A 175 -5.28 21.31 4.09
C MET A 175 -6.61 21.94 4.52
N TYR A 176 -7.52 21.12 5.05
CA TYR A 176 -8.82 21.53 5.59
C TYR A 176 -8.75 22.17 6.99
N GLY A 177 -7.58 22.13 7.65
CA GLY A 177 -7.39 22.71 8.98
C GLY A 177 -7.99 21.87 10.10
N VAL A 178 -8.08 20.56 9.89
CA VAL A 178 -8.59 19.57 10.86
C VAL A 178 -7.53 18.49 11.11
N ASP A 179 -7.62 17.82 12.24
CA ASP A 179 -6.72 16.70 12.56
C ASP A 179 -7.14 15.40 11.86
N THR A 180 -8.45 15.20 11.70
CA THR A 180 -9.08 14.06 11.01
C THR A 180 -10.22 14.57 10.12
N LEU A 181 -10.29 14.08 8.88
CA LEU A 181 -11.39 14.38 7.97
C LEU A 181 -12.72 13.81 8.49
N GLU A 182 -13.82 14.42 8.05
CA GLU A 182 -15.16 13.91 8.36
C GLU A 182 -15.35 12.48 7.83
N PRO A 183 -16.14 11.63 8.51
CA PRO A 183 -16.43 10.28 8.05
C PRO A 183 -16.95 10.26 6.61
N SER A 184 -16.46 9.31 5.81
CA SER A 184 -16.80 9.14 4.39
C SER A 184 -16.50 10.36 3.51
N HIS A 185 -15.62 11.28 3.91
CA HIS A 185 -15.23 12.41 3.06
C HIS A 185 -14.54 11.93 1.76
N PRO A 186 -15.07 12.30 0.57
CA PRO A 186 -14.44 12.01 -0.72
C PRO A 186 -13.26 12.94 -0.97
N ILE A 187 -12.07 12.39 -1.13
CA ILE A 187 -10.89 13.12 -1.58
C ILE A 187 -10.89 13.10 -3.11
N SER A 188 -11.25 14.25 -3.70
CA SER A 188 -11.39 14.45 -5.13
C SER A 188 -10.11 14.93 -5.79
N LYS A 189 -10.11 14.96 -7.13
CA LYS A 189 -9.07 15.63 -7.92
C LYS A 189 -8.80 17.06 -7.41
N LYS A 190 -9.86 17.81 -7.10
CA LYS A 190 -9.72 19.21 -6.65
C LYS A 190 -8.99 19.30 -5.32
N ASP A 191 -9.26 18.39 -4.39
CA ASP A 191 -8.59 18.33 -3.09
C ASP A 191 -7.09 18.10 -3.26
N ILE A 192 -6.72 17.19 -4.17
CA ILE A 192 -5.32 16.91 -4.51
C ILE A 192 -4.64 18.14 -5.13
N GLU A 193 -5.28 18.80 -6.10
CA GLU A 193 -4.75 20.02 -6.74
C GLU A 193 -4.54 21.16 -5.72
N ASP A 194 -5.52 21.38 -4.83
CA ASP A 194 -5.43 22.40 -3.78
C ASP A 194 -4.36 22.06 -2.74
N CYS A 195 -4.22 20.78 -2.37
CA CYS A 195 -3.22 20.31 -1.40
C CYS A 195 -1.80 20.48 -1.95
N LEU A 196 -1.56 20.04 -3.19
CA LEU A 196 -0.30 20.24 -3.91
C LEU A 196 0.08 21.73 -3.97
N LYS A 197 -0.89 22.60 -4.28
CA LYS A 197 -0.67 24.05 -4.28
C LYS A 197 -0.35 24.60 -2.89
N LYS A 198 -1.01 24.12 -1.84
CA LYS A 198 -0.79 24.58 -0.45
C LYS A 198 0.56 24.13 0.09
N GLN A 199 1.02 22.94 -0.28
CA GLN A 199 2.30 22.37 0.14
C GLN A 199 3.48 22.74 -0.78
N ASP A 200 3.22 23.45 -1.89
CA ASP A 200 4.20 23.76 -2.95
C ASP A 200 4.86 22.49 -3.52
N LEU A 201 4.04 21.49 -3.81
CA LEU A 201 4.45 20.19 -4.34
C LEU A 201 3.93 19.95 -5.74
N LYS A 202 4.56 18.97 -6.41
CA LYS A 202 4.09 18.37 -7.65
C LYS A 202 4.28 16.86 -7.59
N ILE A 203 3.31 16.13 -8.14
CA ILE A 203 3.48 14.70 -8.43
C ILE A 203 4.39 14.60 -9.66
N GLU A 204 5.45 13.82 -9.53
CA GLU A 204 6.35 13.46 -10.61
C GLU A 204 6.17 11.97 -10.97
N PRO A 205 6.35 11.60 -12.25
CA PRO A 205 6.36 10.20 -12.63
C PRO A 205 7.45 9.43 -11.86
N GLY A 206 7.08 8.32 -11.22
CA GLY A 206 7.97 7.58 -10.32
C GLY A 206 7.68 7.77 -8.82
N ASP A 207 6.73 8.64 -8.45
CA ASP A 207 6.44 8.93 -7.04
C ASP A 207 5.62 7.84 -6.36
N VAL A 208 5.91 7.63 -5.07
CA VAL A 208 4.97 7.05 -4.10
C VAL A 208 4.15 8.20 -3.51
N VAL A 209 2.83 8.16 -3.68
CA VAL A 209 1.94 9.24 -3.20
C VAL A 209 1.14 8.74 -1.99
N LEU A 210 1.37 9.34 -0.83
CA LEU A 210 0.70 8.99 0.42
C LEU A 210 -0.30 10.08 0.81
N LEU A 211 -1.51 9.69 1.21
CA LEU A 211 -2.56 10.60 1.65
C LEU A 211 -2.76 10.48 3.16
N ARG A 212 -2.60 11.60 3.88
CA ARG A 212 -3.02 11.69 5.27
C ARG A 212 -4.45 12.21 5.35
N THR A 213 -5.31 11.37 5.91
CA THR A 213 -6.72 11.65 6.21
C THR A 213 -6.93 11.95 7.69
N GLY A 214 -5.95 11.58 8.54
CA GLY A 214 -6.04 11.63 9.99
C GLY A 214 -6.85 10.50 10.60
N GLN A 215 -7.29 9.52 9.80
CA GLN A 215 -8.04 8.36 10.28
C GLN A 215 -7.20 7.53 11.26
N MET A 216 -5.88 7.50 11.06
CA MET A 216 -4.94 6.77 11.92
C MET A 216 -4.91 7.27 13.37
N LEU A 217 -5.37 8.49 13.66
CA LEU A 217 -5.55 8.97 15.04
C LEU A 217 -6.58 8.16 15.85
N ARG A 218 -7.40 7.34 15.18
CA ARG A 218 -8.33 6.41 15.83
C ARG A 218 -7.70 5.06 16.15
N TRP A 219 -6.52 4.75 15.62
CA TRP A 219 -5.83 3.50 15.90
C TRP A 219 -5.41 3.44 17.38
N PRO A 220 -5.53 2.30 18.08
CA PRO A 220 -6.01 0.99 17.63
C PRO A 220 -7.50 0.72 17.94
N ASP A 221 -8.35 1.73 18.08
CA ASP A 221 -9.78 1.53 18.34
C ASP A 221 -10.52 1.02 17.08
N MET A 222 -11.55 0.17 17.25
CA MET A 222 -12.38 -0.33 16.15
C MET A 222 -13.09 0.79 15.37
N ALA A 223 -13.26 1.98 15.94
CA ALA A 223 -13.74 3.17 15.23
C ALA A 223 -12.84 3.58 14.04
N PHE A 224 -11.60 3.09 13.98
CA PHE A 224 -10.72 3.20 12.82
C PHE A 224 -11.32 2.58 11.56
N THR A 225 -12.13 1.52 11.68
CA THR A 225 -12.66 0.78 10.52
C THR A 225 -13.99 1.33 10.00
N GLN A 226 -14.53 2.39 10.62
CA GLN A 226 -15.89 2.86 10.36
C GLN A 226 -15.89 4.11 9.48
N ASN A 227 -16.65 4.05 8.37
CA ASN A 227 -16.93 5.19 7.49
C ASN A 227 -15.66 6.01 7.17
N THR A 228 -14.65 5.33 6.62
CA THR A 228 -13.33 5.92 6.41
C THR A 228 -13.40 7.03 5.36
N PRO A 229 -12.83 8.23 5.61
CA PRO A 229 -12.55 9.19 4.54
C PRO A 229 -11.47 8.61 3.62
N GLY A 230 -11.45 9.01 2.34
CA GLY A 230 -10.47 8.47 1.39
C GLY A 230 -10.68 8.95 -0.03
N LEU A 231 -9.87 8.44 -0.95
CA LEU A 231 -9.97 8.77 -2.37
C LEU A 231 -11.36 8.49 -2.95
N ASN A 232 -11.79 9.37 -3.85
CA ASN A 232 -12.76 8.98 -4.87
C ASN A 232 -12.02 8.60 -6.17
N ARG A 233 -12.75 8.06 -7.15
CA ARG A 233 -12.17 7.64 -8.42
C ARG A 233 -11.48 8.78 -9.19
N GLU A 234 -12.06 9.97 -9.23
CA GLU A 234 -11.46 11.12 -9.93
C GLU A 234 -10.10 11.52 -9.33
N GLY A 235 -9.98 11.47 -8.00
CA GLY A 235 -8.73 11.73 -7.30
C GLY A 235 -7.69 10.66 -7.60
N ALA A 236 -8.08 9.39 -7.56
CA ALA A 236 -7.21 8.28 -7.93
C ALA A 236 -6.73 8.39 -9.39
N GLU A 237 -7.63 8.70 -10.32
CA GLU A 237 -7.31 8.92 -11.73
C GLU A 237 -6.32 10.07 -11.92
N TYR A 238 -6.49 11.17 -11.18
CA TYR A 238 -5.58 12.29 -11.25
C TYR A 238 -4.17 11.87 -10.83
N ILE A 239 -4.02 11.22 -9.68
CA ILE A 239 -2.69 10.81 -9.16
C ILE A 239 -2.05 9.79 -10.11
N ALA A 240 -2.79 8.78 -10.56
CA ALA A 240 -2.29 7.74 -11.45
C ALA A 240 -1.86 8.30 -12.82
N LYS A 241 -2.63 9.24 -13.40
CA LYS A 241 -2.27 9.92 -14.66
C LYS A 241 -1.04 10.82 -14.54
N HIS A 242 -0.65 11.22 -13.32
CA HIS A 242 0.61 11.93 -13.08
C HIS A 242 1.80 10.98 -12.88
N GLY A 243 1.60 9.67 -12.99
CA GLY A 243 2.66 8.67 -13.02
C GLY A 243 3.10 8.16 -11.64
N ALA A 244 2.22 8.23 -10.64
CA ALA A 244 2.48 7.57 -9.36
C ALA A 244 2.67 6.06 -9.56
N ILE A 245 3.71 5.52 -8.92
CA ILE A 245 4.06 4.09 -8.98
C ILE A 245 3.44 3.29 -7.85
N MET A 246 2.90 3.98 -6.85
CA MET A 246 2.16 3.44 -5.72
C MET A 246 1.35 4.57 -5.11
N ILE A 247 0.15 4.26 -4.66
CA ILE A 247 -0.71 5.20 -3.95
C ILE A 247 -1.09 4.58 -2.62
N GLY A 248 -1.00 5.34 -1.54
CA GLY A 248 -1.39 4.83 -0.23
C GLY A 248 -2.01 5.86 0.69
N ALA A 249 -2.57 5.39 1.80
CA ALA A 249 -3.20 6.25 2.79
C ALA A 249 -3.09 5.69 4.20
N ASP A 250 -3.45 6.53 5.17
CA ASP A 250 -3.50 6.23 6.60
C ASP A 250 -4.86 5.70 7.08
N ASN A 251 -5.66 5.15 6.16
CA ASN A 251 -6.98 4.59 6.42
C ASN A 251 -7.01 3.08 6.10
N LEU A 252 -8.18 2.45 6.23
CA LEU A 252 -8.35 1.01 6.05
C LEU A 252 -8.46 0.56 4.59
N THR A 253 -8.84 1.43 3.65
CA THR A 253 -9.33 1.01 2.32
C THR A 253 -8.85 1.90 1.18
N LEU A 254 -7.92 2.84 1.41
CA LEU A 254 -7.51 3.93 0.51
C LEU A 254 -8.64 4.88 0.07
N GLU A 255 -9.70 4.36 -0.55
CA GLU A 255 -10.93 5.03 -0.90
C GLU A 255 -11.88 5.26 0.28
N MET A 256 -12.76 6.23 0.09
CA MET A 256 -13.82 6.50 1.07
C MET A 256 -14.76 5.29 1.16
N THR A 257 -15.23 5.00 2.38
CA THR A 257 -16.29 4.00 2.60
C THR A 257 -17.48 4.60 3.34
N PRO A 258 -18.72 4.13 3.08
CA PRO A 258 -19.09 3.16 2.04
C PRO A 258 -18.98 3.74 0.62
N SER A 259 -18.78 2.87 -0.38
CA SER A 259 -18.82 3.28 -1.78
C SER A 259 -20.19 3.87 -2.15
N GLN A 260 -20.17 4.96 -2.92
CA GLN A 260 -21.37 5.58 -3.49
C GLN A 260 -21.62 5.13 -4.94
N HIS A 261 -20.76 4.30 -5.51
CA HIS A 261 -20.87 3.86 -6.90
C HIS A 261 -21.92 2.76 -7.05
N PRO A 262 -22.87 2.86 -8.01
CA PRO A 262 -24.01 1.95 -8.10
C PRO A 262 -23.65 0.51 -8.49
N GLU A 263 -22.56 0.33 -9.23
CA GLU A 263 -22.17 -0.98 -9.81
C GLU A 263 -20.89 -1.57 -9.19
N ASN A 264 -20.18 -0.80 -8.35
CA ASN A 264 -18.83 -1.16 -7.92
C ASN A 264 -18.64 -0.79 -6.45
N PHE A 265 -18.33 -1.78 -5.62
CA PHE A 265 -18.20 -1.57 -4.18
C PHE A 265 -16.82 -1.05 -3.77
N PHE A 266 -15.81 -1.10 -4.67
CA PHE A 266 -14.49 -0.49 -4.52
C PHE A 266 -13.97 0.09 -5.85
N PRO A 267 -14.57 1.20 -6.34
CA PRO A 267 -14.22 1.83 -7.61
C PRO A 267 -12.77 2.31 -7.70
N VAL A 268 -12.10 2.65 -6.59
CA VAL A 268 -10.69 3.06 -6.61
C VAL A 268 -9.79 1.84 -6.66
N HIS A 269 -10.05 0.80 -5.87
CA HIS A 269 -9.21 -0.41 -5.91
C HIS A 269 -9.21 -1.04 -7.29
N THR A 270 -10.40 -1.24 -7.85
CA THR A 270 -10.55 -1.84 -9.18
C THR A 270 -9.94 -0.96 -10.26
N TYR A 271 -10.07 0.37 -10.16
CA TYR A 271 -9.37 1.30 -11.06
C TYR A 271 -7.84 1.14 -10.96
N LEU A 272 -7.27 1.29 -9.76
CA LEU A 272 -5.83 1.31 -9.57
C LEU A 272 -5.19 -0.03 -9.93
N LEU A 273 -5.76 -1.14 -9.47
CA LEU A 273 -5.17 -2.46 -9.66
C LEU A 273 -5.43 -3.03 -11.05
N ALA A 274 -6.63 -2.88 -11.60
CA ALA A 274 -7.01 -3.54 -12.86
C ALA A 274 -6.91 -2.63 -14.09
N GLU A 275 -7.20 -1.34 -13.96
CA GLU A 275 -7.18 -0.38 -15.08
C GLU A 275 -5.86 0.39 -15.16
N ALA A 276 -5.27 0.78 -14.03
CA ALA A 276 -4.12 1.70 -14.01
C ALA A 276 -2.79 1.02 -13.65
N GLY A 277 -2.77 -0.24 -13.22
CA GLY A 277 -1.55 -0.96 -12.84
C GLY A 277 -0.75 -0.25 -11.74
N VAL A 278 -1.42 0.33 -10.74
CA VAL A 278 -0.82 1.02 -9.59
C VAL A 278 -1.13 0.25 -8.31
N PRO A 279 -0.12 -0.28 -7.59
CA PRO A 279 -0.34 -0.95 -6.31
C PRO A 279 -0.78 0.01 -5.22
N ILE A 280 -1.48 -0.53 -4.22
CA ILE A 280 -2.08 0.22 -3.12
C ILE A 280 -1.32 -0.07 -1.83
N LEU A 281 -1.06 0.97 -1.02
CA LEU A 281 -0.55 0.84 0.34
C LEU A 281 -1.60 1.33 1.33
N GLU A 282 -2.00 0.47 2.28
CA GLU A 282 -3.02 0.80 3.26
C GLU A 282 -2.47 0.81 4.68
N MET A 283 -3.21 1.48 5.56
CA MET A 283 -2.89 1.58 6.99
C MET A 283 -1.47 2.10 7.25
N ALA A 284 -1.01 3.06 6.45
CA ALA A 284 0.28 3.70 6.66
C ALA A 284 0.21 4.66 7.86
N TRP A 285 1.20 4.61 8.75
CA TRP A 285 1.33 5.55 9.84
C TRP A 285 2.03 6.83 9.34
N LEU A 286 1.28 7.93 9.19
CA LEU A 286 1.74 9.16 8.54
C LEU A 286 1.86 10.37 9.50
N GLU A 287 1.58 10.17 10.80
CA GLU A 287 1.43 11.26 11.76
C GLU A 287 2.73 12.03 12.02
N GLU A 288 3.88 11.35 12.13
CA GLU A 288 5.17 12.03 12.37
C GLU A 288 5.63 12.81 11.14
N LEU A 289 5.42 12.28 9.93
CA LEU A 289 5.73 13.00 8.70
C LEU A 289 4.91 14.30 8.62
N ALA A 290 3.61 14.22 8.93
CA ALA A 290 2.71 15.36 8.93
C ALA A 290 3.06 16.38 10.03
N ALA A 291 3.31 15.92 11.25
CA ALA A 291 3.70 16.76 12.38
C ALA A 291 4.96 17.60 12.08
N GLU A 292 5.92 17.01 11.35
CA GLU A 292 7.16 17.66 10.96
C GLU A 292 7.12 18.34 9.59
N LYS A 293 5.98 18.25 8.89
CA LYS A 293 5.77 18.81 7.55
C LYS A 293 6.80 18.32 6.54
N VAL A 294 7.19 17.05 6.67
CA VAL A 294 8.07 16.36 5.72
C VAL A 294 7.17 15.85 4.58
N TYR A 295 6.87 16.74 3.64
CA TYR A 295 5.95 16.42 2.54
C TYR A 295 6.63 15.80 1.32
N GLU A 296 7.96 15.79 1.28
CA GLU A 296 8.79 15.12 0.27
C GLU A 296 9.91 14.37 0.98
N PHE A 297 10.08 13.08 0.65
CA PHE A 297 11.00 12.18 1.35
C PHE A 297 11.51 11.08 0.43
N ALA A 298 12.58 10.41 0.83
CA ALA A 298 12.96 9.12 0.29
C ALA A 298 12.08 8.03 0.93
N PHE A 299 11.34 7.30 0.10
CA PHE A 299 10.55 6.14 0.52
C PHE A 299 11.32 4.86 0.26
N PHE A 300 11.41 4.02 1.29
CA PHE A 300 11.98 2.68 1.22
C PHE A 300 10.95 1.66 1.71
N GLY A 301 10.54 0.74 0.85
CA GLY A 301 9.59 -0.30 1.20
C GLY A 301 9.86 -1.59 0.46
N ALA A 302 9.57 -2.72 1.07
CA ALA A 302 9.65 -4.01 0.41
C ALA A 302 8.56 -4.94 0.94
N CYS A 303 8.02 -5.74 0.02
CA CYS A 303 6.99 -6.73 0.29
C CYS A 303 7.61 -7.97 0.93
N ILE A 304 6.92 -8.60 1.89
CA ILE A 304 7.23 -9.99 2.24
C ILE A 304 6.86 -10.87 1.03
N LYS A 305 7.76 -11.77 0.62
CA LYS A 305 7.56 -12.61 -0.57
C LYS A 305 6.63 -13.79 -0.30
N LEU A 306 5.33 -13.52 -0.15
CA LEU A 306 4.28 -14.53 -0.05
C LEU A 306 3.80 -14.93 -1.45
N ARG A 307 4.32 -16.04 -1.98
CA ARG A 307 4.09 -16.44 -3.38
C ARG A 307 2.60 -16.53 -3.72
N GLY A 308 2.17 -15.75 -4.71
CA GLY A 308 0.80 -15.78 -5.23
C GLY A 308 -0.27 -15.20 -4.30
N ALA A 309 0.13 -14.59 -3.18
CA ALA A 309 -0.78 -13.87 -2.30
C ALA A 309 -1.34 -12.62 -2.99
N THR A 310 -2.50 -12.15 -2.54
CA THR A 310 -3.16 -10.95 -3.09
C THR A 310 -2.74 -9.64 -2.42
N GLY A 311 -2.03 -9.76 -1.31
CA GLY A 311 -1.39 -8.66 -0.62
C GLY A 311 -0.38 -9.20 0.37
N THR A 312 0.35 -8.31 1.02
CA THR A 312 1.31 -8.72 2.04
C THR A 312 1.68 -7.59 2.99
N PRO A 313 1.98 -7.90 4.26
CA PRO A 313 2.55 -6.91 5.16
C PRO A 313 3.82 -6.30 4.59
N MET A 314 3.98 -5.01 4.82
CA MET A 314 5.22 -4.30 4.54
C MET A 314 5.56 -3.35 5.68
N ARG A 315 6.85 -3.07 5.84
CA ARG A 315 7.35 -2.09 6.79
C ARG A 315 8.06 -0.97 6.03
N PRO A 316 7.30 0.01 5.50
CA PRO A 316 7.90 1.13 4.81
C PRO A 316 8.56 2.09 5.80
N VAL A 317 9.65 2.70 5.38
CA VAL A 317 10.28 3.80 6.10
C VAL A 317 10.44 5.01 5.18
N ALA A 318 10.30 6.19 5.76
CA ALA A 318 10.59 7.45 5.11
C ALA A 318 11.81 8.12 5.75
N MET A 319 12.61 8.79 4.93
CA MET A 319 13.74 9.61 5.37
C MET A 319 13.72 10.94 4.63
N PRO A 320 14.04 12.07 5.28
CA PRO A 320 14.10 13.36 4.59
C PRO A 320 15.05 13.32 3.39
N LEU A 321 14.76 14.13 2.36
CA LEU A 321 15.74 14.42 1.32
C LEU A 321 16.64 15.58 1.75
N ARG A 322 17.90 15.55 1.34
CA ARG A 322 18.87 16.64 1.50
C ARG A 322 18.37 17.86 0.70
N ARG A 323 18.24 18.99 1.38
CA ARG A 323 17.97 20.30 0.77
C ARG A 323 19.26 20.99 0.34
#